data_AF-A0A3C1PQV1-F1
#
_entry.id   AF-A0A3C1PQV1-F1
#
_cell.length_a   1.000
_cell.length_b   1.000
_cell.length_c   1.000
_cell.angle_alpha   90.00
_cell.angle_beta   90.00
_cell.angle_gamma   90.00
#
_symmetry.space_group_name_H-M   'P 1'
#
loop_
_entity.id
_entity.type
_entity.pdbx_description
1 polymer ?
#
loop_
_entity_poly.entity_id
_entity_poly.type
_entity_poly.pdbx_seq_one_letter_code
_entity_poly.pdbx_strand_id
1 'polypeptide(L)'
;MPYANIRRNPINIISMKKNLFFSIKMLTVALIATAFLLNSCKSSKNKATKEVINTELNSTFNINLASNPSTGYTWFISKFDSTALNLTERVYTSDPNPNKMVGVGGTEALIFKAAKKGKYTLEFVYKRASDATGTDTRKVTVKVK
;
A
#
# COMPACT_ATOMS: atom_id res chain seq x y z
N MET A 1 -31.42 64.25 67.39
CA MET A 1 -32.26 64.74 66.27
C MET A 1 -31.40 64.74 65.00
N PRO A 2 -31.94 64.56 63.78
CA PRO A 2 -32.26 63.27 63.15
C PRO A 2 -31.45 62.97 61.86
N TYR A 3 -31.49 61.69 61.48
CA TYR A 3 -31.52 61.10 60.12
C TYR A 3 -30.83 61.81 58.95
N ALA A 4 -29.91 61.07 58.31
CA ALA A 4 -29.91 60.95 56.85
C ALA A 4 -29.33 59.58 56.45
N ASN A 5 -30.18 58.77 55.83
CA ASN A 5 -29.87 57.45 55.31
C ASN A 5 -30.04 57.54 53.79
N ILE A 6 -28.96 57.45 53.00
CA ILE A 6 -29.06 57.43 51.53
C ILE A 6 -28.13 56.35 50.94
N ARG A 7 -28.81 55.28 50.51
CA ARG A 7 -28.63 54.40 49.35
C ARG A 7 -27.23 53.87 49.01
N ARG A 8 -27.14 52.54 49.10
CA ARG A 8 -26.11 51.68 48.50
C ARG A 8 -26.10 51.84 46.97
N ASN A 9 -24.91 51.82 46.38
CA ASN A 9 -24.71 51.41 44.98
C ASN A 9 -23.58 50.36 44.96
N PRO A 10 -23.81 49.11 44.52
CA PRO A 10 -22.73 48.13 44.46
C PRO A 10 -21.78 48.49 43.31
N ILE A 11 -20.50 48.71 43.66
CA ILE A 11 -19.42 48.83 42.67
C ILE A 11 -19.30 47.48 41.95
N ASN A 12 -19.34 47.55 40.62
CA ASN A 12 -19.39 46.45 39.68
C ASN A 12 -18.05 45.67 39.65
N ILE A 13 -17.92 44.55 40.35
CA ILE A 13 -16.68 43.71 40.43
C ILE A 13 -16.50 42.82 39.17
N ILE A 14 -17.20 43.09 38.06
CA ILE A 14 -17.26 42.15 36.92
C ILE A 14 -16.13 42.39 35.89
N SER A 15 -15.37 43.48 35.98
CA SER A 15 -14.43 43.88 34.91
C SER A 15 -12.98 43.38 35.03
N MET A 16 -12.63 42.48 35.95
CA MET A 16 -11.23 41.98 36.06
C MET A 16 -11.04 40.46 35.97
N LYS A 17 -12.09 39.65 35.95
CA LYS A 17 -11.92 38.18 35.84
C LYS A 17 -11.73 37.67 34.41
N LYS A 18 -12.15 38.41 33.37
CA LYS A 18 -12.16 37.88 31.98
C LYS A 18 -10.77 37.77 31.33
N ASN A 19 -9.79 38.54 31.79
CA ASN A 19 -8.44 38.55 31.18
C ASN A 19 -7.45 37.59 31.86
N LEU A 20 -7.76 37.09 33.06
CA LEU A 20 -6.93 36.09 33.74
C LEU A 20 -7.20 34.67 33.22
N PHE A 21 -8.45 34.38 32.85
CA PHE A 21 -8.81 33.07 32.25
C PHE A 21 -8.37 32.93 30.78
N PHE A 22 -8.08 34.03 30.09
CA PHE A 22 -7.65 33.98 28.68
C PHE A 22 -6.17 33.61 28.52
N SER A 23 -5.30 34.02 29.45
CA SER A 23 -3.87 33.74 29.41
C SER A 23 -3.51 32.31 29.88
N ILE A 24 -4.27 31.74 30.81
CA ILE A 24 -4.04 30.37 31.31
C ILE A 24 -4.39 29.31 30.26
N LYS A 25 -5.43 29.54 29.43
CA LYS A 25 -5.82 28.60 28.36
C LYS A 25 -4.82 28.52 27.20
N MET A 26 -3.94 29.51 27.03
CA MET A 26 -2.88 29.45 26.00
C MET A 26 -1.61 28.77 26.50
N LEU A 27 -1.35 28.70 27.81
CA LEU A 27 -0.14 28.09 28.35
C LEU A 27 -0.29 26.57 28.59
N THR A 28 -1.50 26.06 28.84
CA THR A 28 -1.72 24.61 28.99
C THR A 28 -1.83 23.85 27.66
N VAL A 29 -2.10 24.53 26.54
CA VAL A 29 -2.13 23.92 25.20
C VAL A 29 -0.73 23.58 24.69
N ALA A 30 0.31 24.25 25.22
CA ALA A 30 1.71 24.01 24.84
C ALA A 30 2.34 22.78 25.52
N LEU A 31 1.79 22.27 26.63
CA LEU A 31 2.36 21.10 27.33
C LEU A 31 1.74 19.75 26.92
N ILE A 32 0.63 19.76 26.18
CA ILE A 32 -0.02 18.54 25.67
C ILE A 32 0.39 18.25 24.21
N ALA A 33 1.11 19.18 23.57
CA ALA A 33 1.59 19.03 22.19
C ALA A 33 2.90 18.23 22.05
N THR A 34 3.55 17.81 23.13
CA THR A 34 4.85 17.11 23.10
C THR A 34 4.78 15.59 23.33
N ALA A 35 3.59 15.01 23.53
CA ALA A 35 3.43 13.57 23.79
C ALA A 35 2.84 12.75 22.62
N PHE A 36 2.67 13.33 21.44
CA PHE A 36 2.02 12.65 20.29
C PHE A 36 2.90 12.46 19.04
N LEU A 37 4.24 12.50 19.17
CA LEU A 37 5.18 12.36 18.05
C LEU A 37 5.96 11.04 18.00
N LEU A 38 5.43 9.96 18.58
CA LEU A 38 5.97 8.61 18.37
C LEU A 38 4.90 7.65 17.83
N ASN A 39 4.05 8.12 16.91
CA ASN A 39 3.32 7.20 16.05
C ASN A 39 4.24 6.64 14.97
N SER A 40 5.02 5.64 15.40
CA SER A 40 5.50 4.48 14.66
C SER A 40 5.70 4.70 13.16
N CYS A 41 6.94 4.95 12.74
CA CYS A 41 7.39 4.50 11.43
C CYS A 41 7.38 2.97 11.46
N LYS A 42 6.22 2.36 11.15
CA LYS A 42 6.17 0.93 10.82
C LYS A 42 6.86 0.80 9.47
N SER A 43 8.17 0.58 9.50
CA SER A 43 8.90 0.01 8.37
C SER A 43 8.14 -1.25 7.96
N SER A 44 7.49 -1.19 6.79
CA SER A 44 6.83 -2.33 6.17
C SER A 44 7.93 -3.33 5.85
N LYS A 45 8.22 -4.22 6.80
CA LYS A 45 8.92 -5.46 6.47
C LYS A 45 7.98 -6.17 5.52
N ASN A 46 8.32 -6.12 4.23
CA ASN A 46 7.67 -6.89 3.18
C ASN A 46 7.89 -8.36 3.52
N LYS A 47 7.03 -8.91 4.39
CA LYS A 47 6.99 -10.32 4.72
C LYS A 47 6.71 -10.98 3.39
N ALA A 48 7.70 -11.68 2.82
CA ALA A 48 7.55 -12.40 1.57
C ALA A 48 6.35 -13.34 1.70
N THR A 49 5.19 -12.87 1.23
CA THR A 49 3.96 -13.64 1.20
C THR A 49 4.20 -14.74 0.18
N LYS A 50 4.29 -15.99 0.65
CA LYS A 50 4.29 -17.13 -0.25
C LYS A 50 2.97 -17.13 -1.02
N GLU A 51 3.03 -16.73 -2.28
CA GLU A 51 1.89 -16.75 -3.17
C GLU A 51 1.57 -18.22 -3.51
N VAL A 52 0.33 -18.62 -3.24
CA VAL A 52 -0.17 -19.97 -3.51
C VAL A 52 -1.43 -19.86 -4.36
N ILE A 53 -1.40 -20.45 -5.55
CA ILE A 53 -2.55 -20.59 -6.44
C ILE A 53 -3.08 -22.01 -6.32
N ASN A 54 -4.37 -22.15 -6.05
CA ASN A 54 -5.06 -23.43 -6.13
C ASN A 54 -5.84 -23.47 -7.44
N THR A 55 -5.73 -24.56 -8.19
CA THR A 55 -6.45 -24.77 -9.44
C THR A 55 -6.83 -26.25 -9.58
N GLU A 56 -7.76 -26.55 -10.48
CA GLU A 56 -8.22 -27.90 -10.77
C GLU A 56 -7.51 -28.44 -12.02
N LEU A 57 -7.36 -29.77 -12.11
CA LEU A 57 -6.85 -30.41 -13.33
C LEU A 57 -7.63 -29.94 -14.58
N ASN A 58 -6.90 -29.71 -15.68
CA ASN A 58 -7.37 -29.20 -16.97
C ASN A 58 -7.93 -27.77 -16.97
N SER A 59 -7.94 -27.08 -15.84
CA SER A 59 -8.35 -25.68 -15.74
C SER A 59 -7.21 -24.73 -16.08
N THR A 60 -7.57 -23.49 -16.45
CA THR A 60 -6.60 -22.41 -16.62
C THR A 60 -6.50 -21.55 -15.36
N PHE A 61 -5.34 -20.94 -15.17
CA PHE A 61 -5.11 -19.92 -14.15
C PHE A 61 -4.12 -18.89 -14.69
N ASN A 62 -4.17 -17.68 -14.16
CA ASN A 62 -3.29 -16.59 -14.57
C ASN A 62 -2.41 -16.13 -13.41
N ILE A 63 -1.22 -15.66 -13.77
CA ILE A 63 -0.31 -14.94 -12.87
C ILE A 63 -0.15 -13.54 -13.44
N ASN A 64 -0.54 -12.55 -12.65
CA ASN A 64 -0.53 -11.15 -13.04
C ASN A 64 0.67 -10.46 -12.41
N LEU A 65 1.58 -9.97 -13.24
CA LEU A 65 2.81 -9.33 -12.80
C LEU A 65 2.85 -7.88 -13.30
N ALA A 66 3.13 -6.93 -12.41
CA ALA A 66 3.37 -5.55 -12.80
C ALA A 66 4.55 -5.51 -13.79
N SER A 67 4.38 -4.82 -14.91
CA SER A 67 5.35 -4.78 -16.01
C SER A 67 5.32 -3.42 -16.69
N ASN A 68 6.47 -2.93 -17.12
CA ASN A 68 6.58 -1.73 -17.95
C ASN A 68 7.43 -2.01 -19.20
N PRO A 69 6.84 -2.53 -20.29
CA PRO A 69 7.56 -2.91 -21.50
C PRO A 69 8.21 -1.72 -22.22
N SER A 70 7.76 -0.48 -21.97
CA SER A 70 8.39 0.73 -22.53
C SER A 70 9.85 0.91 -22.10
N THR A 71 10.25 0.27 -21.00
CA THR A 71 11.62 0.30 -20.47
C THR A 71 12.52 -0.81 -21.04
N GLY A 72 11.97 -1.69 -21.89
CA GLY A 72 12.64 -2.88 -22.43
C GLY A 72 12.69 -4.08 -21.46
N TYR A 73 12.08 -3.97 -20.28
CA TYR A 73 11.99 -5.07 -19.31
C TYR A 73 10.73 -5.93 -19.53
N THR A 74 10.86 -7.24 -19.34
CA THR A 74 9.75 -8.20 -19.35
C THR A 74 9.99 -9.33 -18.35
N TRP A 75 8.94 -10.07 -17.99
CA TRP A 75 9.04 -11.26 -17.15
C TRP A 75 9.45 -12.50 -17.95
N PHE A 76 10.57 -13.10 -17.54
CA PHE A 76 11.03 -14.41 -18.02
C PHE A 76 10.65 -15.49 -17.01
N ILE A 77 10.23 -16.66 -17.50
CA ILE A 77 9.98 -17.83 -16.64
C ILE A 77 11.33 -18.52 -16.45
N SER A 78 11.91 -18.43 -15.25
CA SER A 78 13.20 -19.06 -14.94
C SER A 78 13.06 -20.52 -14.51
N LYS A 79 11.90 -20.90 -13.97
CA LYS A 79 11.64 -22.28 -13.55
C LYS A 79 10.16 -22.62 -13.63
N PHE A 80 9.85 -23.74 -14.28
CA PHE A 80 8.54 -24.36 -14.27
C PHE A 80 8.61 -25.83 -14.73
N ASP A 81 7.58 -26.62 -14.40
CA ASP A 81 7.39 -27.96 -14.96
C ASP A 81 6.46 -27.85 -16.18
N SER A 82 7.05 -27.85 -17.37
CA SER A 82 6.31 -27.73 -18.64
C SER A 82 5.43 -28.94 -18.94
N THR A 83 5.62 -30.08 -18.27
CA THR A 83 4.77 -31.25 -18.42
C THR A 83 3.51 -31.18 -17.57
N ALA A 84 3.52 -30.32 -16.54
CA ALA A 84 2.42 -30.14 -15.61
C ALA A 84 1.67 -28.83 -15.78
N LEU A 85 2.37 -27.76 -16.14
CA LEU A 85 1.82 -26.42 -16.34
C LEU A 85 2.20 -25.94 -17.74
N ASN A 86 1.23 -25.80 -18.63
CA ASN A 86 1.47 -25.35 -19.99
C ASN A 86 1.16 -23.85 -20.08
N LEU A 87 2.15 -23.01 -20.39
CA LEU A 87 1.89 -21.62 -20.72
C LEU A 87 1.10 -21.56 -22.04
N THR A 88 -0.13 -21.07 -21.99
CA THR A 88 -1.00 -20.96 -23.15
C THR A 88 -0.98 -19.58 -23.76
N GLU A 89 -0.80 -18.55 -22.93
CA GLU A 89 -0.88 -17.16 -23.40
C GLU A 89 -0.08 -16.21 -22.51
N ARG A 90 0.34 -15.09 -23.10
CA ARG A 90 0.95 -13.94 -22.43
C ARG A 90 0.30 -12.68 -22.97
N VAL A 91 -0.31 -11.89 -22.09
CA VAL A 91 -1.03 -10.67 -22.47
C VAL A 91 -0.52 -9.51 -21.63
N TYR A 92 -0.13 -8.42 -22.27
CA TYR A 92 0.15 -7.16 -21.58
C TYR A 92 -1.04 -6.22 -21.68
N THR A 93 -1.46 -5.66 -20.55
CA THR A 93 -2.48 -4.61 -20.48
C THR A 93 -1.88 -3.40 -19.80
N SER A 94 -1.91 -2.24 -20.48
CA SER A 94 -1.46 -0.97 -19.90
C SER A 94 -2.41 -0.54 -18.77
N ASP A 95 -1.87 0.08 -17.73
CA ASP A 95 -2.67 0.73 -16.70
C ASP A 95 -3.45 1.93 -17.28
N PRO A 96 -4.57 2.34 -16.66
CA PRO A 96 -5.33 3.51 -17.09
C PRO A 96 -4.43 4.75 -17.24
N ASN A 97 -4.53 5.39 -18.41
CA ASN A 97 -3.70 6.53 -18.78
C ASN A 97 -4.54 7.73 -19.26
N PRO A 98 -5.34 8.35 -18.38
CA PRO A 98 -6.25 9.44 -18.75
C PRO A 98 -5.50 10.67 -19.29
N ASN A 99 -4.27 10.88 -18.82
CA ASN A 99 -3.42 12.00 -19.22
C ASN A 99 -2.57 11.70 -20.47
N LYS A 100 -2.75 10.53 -21.11
CA LYS A 100 -2.01 10.10 -22.31
C LYS A 100 -0.49 10.23 -22.18
N MET A 101 0.04 9.96 -20.99
CA MET A 101 1.47 10.00 -20.70
C MET A 101 2.19 8.83 -21.37
N VAL A 102 3.41 9.06 -21.84
CA VAL A 102 4.28 7.98 -22.34
C VAL A 102 4.90 7.20 -21.19
N GLY A 103 5.13 5.90 -21.39
CA GLY A 103 5.84 5.06 -20.43
C GLY A 103 5.02 4.61 -19.21
N VAL A 104 3.69 4.76 -19.25
CA VAL A 104 2.80 4.17 -18.24
C VAL A 104 2.99 2.66 -18.25
N GLY A 105 3.18 2.11 -17.05
CA GLY A 105 3.29 0.67 -16.85
C GLY A 105 1.95 -0.05 -17.07
N GLY A 106 1.92 -1.30 -16.65
CA GLY A 106 0.76 -2.14 -16.79
C GLY A 106 0.96 -3.48 -16.11
N THR A 107 0.18 -4.44 -16.54
CA THR A 107 0.19 -5.80 -16.03
C THR A 107 0.44 -6.77 -17.17
N GLU A 108 1.40 -7.67 -16.98
CA GLU A 108 1.65 -8.84 -17.81
C GLU A 108 0.96 -10.05 -17.17
N ALA A 109 -0.08 -10.56 -17.83
CA ALA A 109 -0.79 -11.76 -17.44
C ALA A 109 -0.20 -12.97 -18.17
N LEU A 110 0.31 -13.94 -17.39
CA LEU A 110 0.78 -15.23 -17.90
C LEU A 110 -0.28 -16.29 -17.60
N ILE A 111 -0.90 -16.84 -18.64
CA ILE A 111 -2.00 -17.79 -18.54
C ILE A 111 -1.47 -19.20 -18.73
N PHE A 112 -1.75 -20.08 -17.77
CA PHE A 112 -1.33 -21.47 -17.76
C PHE A 112 -2.52 -22.40 -17.75
N LYS A 113 -2.40 -23.55 -18.42
CA LYS A 113 -3.29 -24.71 -18.28
C LYS A 113 -2.63 -25.76 -17.38
N ALA A 114 -3.36 -26.23 -16.38
CA ALA A 114 -2.92 -27.29 -15.48
C ALA A 114 -3.15 -28.67 -16.10
N ALA A 115 -2.08 -29.38 -16.45
CA ALA A 115 -2.13 -30.68 -17.13
C ALA A 115 -1.89 -31.88 -16.19
N LYS A 116 -1.30 -31.66 -15.00
CA LYS A 116 -1.02 -32.73 -14.03
C LYS A 116 -1.32 -32.28 -12.60
N LYS A 117 -1.86 -33.19 -11.79
CA LYS A 117 -2.11 -32.98 -10.36
C LYS A 117 -0.80 -32.94 -9.59
N GLY A 118 -0.73 -32.10 -8.57
CA GLY A 118 0.46 -31.99 -7.73
C GLY A 118 0.71 -30.57 -7.24
N LYS A 119 1.91 -30.36 -6.70
CA LYS A 119 2.38 -29.07 -6.21
C LYS A 119 3.63 -28.66 -6.98
N TYR A 120 3.53 -27.54 -7.69
CA TYR A 120 4.56 -27.03 -8.58
C TYR A 120 5.04 -25.66 -8.12
N THR A 121 6.28 -25.31 -8.47
CA THR A 121 6.86 -24.00 -8.21
C THR A 121 7.14 -23.32 -9.54
N LEU A 122 6.58 -22.13 -9.72
CA LEU A 122 6.87 -21.21 -10.80
C LEU A 122 7.80 -20.12 -10.31
N GLU A 123 8.86 -19.85 -11.05
CA GLU A 123 9.77 -18.74 -10.78
C GLU A 123 9.88 -17.84 -12.02
N PHE A 124 9.84 -16.54 -11.78
CA PHE A 124 9.92 -15.50 -12.79
C PHE A 124 11.05 -14.53 -12.44
N VAL A 125 11.68 -13.97 -13.46
CA VAL A 125 12.73 -12.96 -13.34
C VAL A 125 12.39 -11.79 -14.26
N TYR A 126 12.36 -10.59 -13.69
CA TYR A 126 12.15 -9.35 -14.44
C TYR A 126 13.47 -8.78 -14.90
N LYS A 127 13.70 -8.70 -16.20
CA LYS A 127 14.96 -8.22 -16.77
C LYS A 127 14.80 -7.76 -18.22
N ARG A 128 15.84 -7.11 -18.77
CA ARG A 128 15.98 -6.96 -20.22
C ARG A 128 16.60 -8.22 -20.83
N ALA A 129 16.38 -8.41 -22.13
CA ALA A 129 17.01 -9.51 -22.85
C ALA A 129 18.55 -9.41 -22.82
N SER A 130 19.10 -8.20 -22.90
CA SER A 130 20.53 -7.89 -22.84
C SER A 130 21.17 -8.08 -21.47
N ASP A 131 20.37 -8.13 -20.41
CA ASP A 131 20.89 -8.09 -19.04
C ASP A 131 21.10 -9.51 -18.51
N ALA A 132 22.26 -9.75 -17.91
CA ALA A 132 22.61 -11.04 -17.33
C ALA A 132 21.81 -11.35 -16.05
N THR A 133 21.46 -10.32 -15.28
CA THR A 133 20.74 -10.44 -14.01
C THR A 133 19.37 -9.77 -14.10
N GLY A 134 18.44 -10.20 -13.25
CA GLY A 134 17.15 -9.55 -13.10
C GLY A 134 17.10 -8.56 -11.95
N THR A 135 16.18 -7.61 -12.07
CA THR A 135 15.92 -6.57 -11.10
C THR A 135 14.84 -6.97 -10.09
N ASP A 136 13.95 -7.89 -10.47
CA ASP A 136 12.95 -8.47 -9.57
C ASP A 136 12.79 -9.97 -9.86
N THR A 137 12.34 -10.70 -8.84
CA THR A 137 12.00 -12.12 -8.95
C THR A 137 10.66 -12.39 -8.31
N ARG A 138 9.91 -13.34 -8.88
CA ARG A 138 8.63 -13.79 -8.32
C ARG A 138 8.60 -15.29 -8.24
N LYS A 139 8.14 -15.81 -7.10
CA LYS A 139 7.98 -17.25 -6.86
C LYS A 139 6.53 -17.53 -6.47
N VAL A 140 5.87 -18.37 -7.26
CA VAL A 140 4.47 -18.77 -7.05
C VAL A 140 4.40 -20.28 -6.88
N THR A 141 3.69 -20.73 -5.86
CA THR A 141 3.38 -22.16 -5.68
C THR A 141 2.02 -22.46 -6.29
N VAL A 142 1.94 -23.41 -7.21
CA VAL A 142 0.68 -23.85 -7.81
C VAL A 142 0.31 -25.22 -7.25
N LYS A 143 -0.90 -25.36 -6.71
CA LYS A 143 -1.47 -26.63 -6.28
C LYS A 143 -2.60 -27.01 -7.24
N VAL A 144 -2.37 -28.07 -8.01
CA VAL A 144 -3.35 -28.65 -8.94
C VAL A 144 -4.03 -29.82 -8.23
N LYS A 145 -5.35 -29.71 -8.04
CA LYS A 145 -6.18 -30.72 -7.38
C LYS A 145 -6.82 -31.70 -8.36
#